data_AF-A0A3A0BU35-F1
#
_entry.id   AF-A0A3A0BU35-F1
#
_cell.length_a   1.000
_cell.length_b   1.000
_cell.length_c   1.000
_cell.angle_alpha   90.00
_cell.angle_beta   90.00
_cell.angle_gamma   90.00
#
_symmetry.space_group_name_H-M   'P 1'
#
loop_
_entity.id
_entity.type
_entity.pdbx_description
1 polymer ?
#
loop_
_entity_poly.entity_id
_entity_poly.type
_entity_poly.pdbx_seq_one_letter_code
_entity_poly.pdbx_strand_id
1 'polypeptide(L)'
;MEGRESCKLVTIMWNFHKVRLARVWVFCDGGLSVADYGDAPRPAPALEFSPGCGALVRNDDGAILDWAWRTLPQVTSVEAEYAGLLLGVELARRQATNEVIFVMDSAVVVGQMTGRFAVNSPRLRRWYRQACEATQRLPKVGFRHVPRAWNPLADALARQAGLPWAALRAQLEKE
;
A
#
# COMPACT_ATOMS: atom_id res chain seq x y z
N MET A 1 36.04 -10.47 -29.74
CA MET A 1 35.36 -9.17 -29.88
C MET A 1 33.89 -9.51 -30.12
N GLU A 2 32.90 -9.22 -29.30
CA GLU A 2 32.71 -8.45 -28.05
C GLU A 2 31.63 -9.25 -27.27
N GLY A 3 31.79 -9.54 -25.97
CA GLY A 3 31.49 -8.59 -24.91
C GLY A 3 30.02 -8.68 -24.46
N ARG A 4 29.55 -9.86 -24.01
CA ARG A 4 28.25 -9.96 -23.30
C ARG A 4 28.42 -9.46 -21.87
N GLU A 5 28.23 -8.16 -21.66
CA GLU A 5 28.08 -7.62 -20.32
C GLU A 5 26.68 -7.97 -19.80
N SER A 6 26.65 -8.98 -18.94
CA SER A 6 25.50 -9.33 -18.14
C SER A 6 25.30 -8.24 -17.09
N CYS A 7 24.17 -7.53 -17.15
CA CYS A 7 23.70 -6.68 -16.06
C CYS A 7 23.54 -7.54 -14.80
N LYS A 8 24.58 -7.56 -13.97
CA LYS A 8 24.50 -8.13 -12.63
C LYS A 8 23.64 -7.18 -11.80
N LEU A 9 22.42 -7.61 -11.49
CA LEU A 9 21.60 -7.02 -10.43
C LEU A 9 22.45 -6.93 -9.17
N VAL A 10 22.85 -5.71 -8.80
CA VAL A 10 23.50 -5.45 -7.52
C VAL A 10 22.41 -5.49 -6.46
N THR A 11 22.17 -6.66 -5.88
CA THR A 11 21.45 -6.77 -4.60
C THR A 11 22.35 -6.15 -3.54
N ILE A 12 22.13 -4.89 -3.21
CA ILE A 12 22.80 -4.25 -2.07
C ILE A 12 22.21 -4.84 -0.80
N MET A 13 22.84 -5.89 -0.27
CA MET A 13 22.59 -6.39 1.08
C MET A 13 23.18 -5.40 2.07
N TRP A 14 22.35 -4.44 2.52
CA TRP A 14 22.70 -3.59 3.65
C TRP A 14 22.68 -4.42 4.95
N ASN A 15 23.86 -4.87 5.37
CA ASN A 15 24.08 -5.46 6.69
C ASN A 15 24.15 -4.35 7.74
N PHE A 16 23.01 -3.74 8.06
CA PHE A 16 22.89 -3.00 9.31
C PHE A 16 22.61 -3.99 10.43
N HIS A 17 23.35 -3.91 11.53
CA HIS A 17 22.80 -4.35 12.81
C HIS A 17 21.42 -3.70 12.91
N LYS A 18 20.34 -4.49 12.88
CA LYS A 18 18.97 -3.95 12.89
C LYS A 18 18.77 -3.24 14.23
N VAL A 19 19.08 -1.94 14.25
CA VAL A 19 18.69 -1.06 15.34
C VAL A 19 17.18 -1.21 15.45
N ARG A 20 16.74 -1.71 16.60
CA ARG A 20 15.32 -1.91 16.82
C ARG A 20 14.68 -0.54 17.03
N LEU A 21 13.85 -0.13 16.08
CA LEU A 21 13.15 1.15 16.14
C LEU A 21 12.13 1.13 17.28
N ALA A 22 11.94 2.28 17.93
CA ALA A 22 10.88 2.42 18.92
C ALA A 22 9.50 2.26 18.26
N ARG A 23 9.33 2.90 17.10
CA ARG A 23 8.09 2.91 16.33
C ARG A 23 8.37 2.98 14.83
N VAL A 24 7.44 2.43 14.05
CA VAL A 24 7.30 2.74 12.62
C VAL A 24 5.87 3.19 12.32
N TRP A 25 5.75 4.03 11.29
CA TRP A 25 4.49 4.55 10.78
C TRP A 25 4.21 3.92 9.43
N VAL A 26 3.07 3.28 9.27
CA VAL A 26 2.72 2.54 8.06
C VAL A 26 1.52 3.21 7.43
N PHE A 27 1.75 3.88 6.31
CA PHE A 27 0.70 4.53 5.54
C PHE A 27 0.16 3.54 4.53
N CYS A 28 -1.16 3.38 4.47
CA CYS A 28 -1.83 2.43 3.60
C CYS A 28 -2.98 3.10 2.85
N ASP A 29 -3.22 2.67 1.61
CA ASP A 29 -4.37 3.09 0.81
C ASP A 29 -4.76 2.00 -0.21
N GLY A 30 -6.01 2.03 -0.66
CA GLY A 30 -6.50 1.21 -1.76
C GLY A 30 -7.54 1.95 -2.59
N GLY A 31 -7.39 1.88 -3.93
CA GLY A 31 -8.24 2.61 -4.88
C GLY A 31 -8.77 1.74 -6.00
N LEU A 32 -9.91 2.13 -6.58
CA LEU A 32 -10.56 1.44 -7.70
C LEU A 32 -10.13 1.96 -9.08
N SER A 33 -9.18 2.89 -9.11
CA SER A 33 -8.44 3.35 -10.28
C SER A 33 -9.19 4.11 -11.39
N VAL A 34 -10.53 4.21 -11.35
CA VAL A 34 -11.31 5.01 -12.34
C VAL A 34 -12.09 6.17 -11.71
N ALA A 35 -12.58 6.04 -10.47
CA ALA A 35 -13.46 7.03 -9.85
C ALA A 35 -12.73 8.13 -9.05
N ASP A 36 -11.46 7.92 -8.69
CA ASP A 36 -10.69 8.86 -7.86
C ASP A 36 -9.93 9.93 -8.65
N TYR A 37 -9.99 9.90 -9.99
CA TYR A 37 -9.21 10.80 -10.85
C TYR A 37 -9.70 12.26 -10.84
N GLY A 38 -10.89 12.54 -10.31
CA GLY A 38 -11.50 13.88 -10.40
C GLY A 38 -11.50 14.39 -11.85
N ASP A 39 -11.29 15.71 -12.03
CA ASP A 39 -11.19 16.37 -13.34
C ASP A 39 -9.80 16.25 -14.00
N ALA A 40 -8.86 15.49 -13.42
CA ALA A 40 -7.52 15.38 -14.01
C ALA A 40 -7.61 14.69 -15.39
N PRO A 41 -6.89 15.21 -16.40
CA PRO A 41 -6.97 14.68 -17.76
C PRO A 41 -6.55 13.21 -17.78
N ARG A 42 -7.45 12.35 -18.27
CA ARG A 42 -7.15 10.93 -18.46
C ARG A 42 -6.04 10.83 -19.51
N PRO A 43 -4.98 10.03 -19.27
CA PRO A 43 -4.06 9.71 -20.34
C PRO A 43 -4.87 9.04 -21.45
N ALA A 44 -4.75 9.52 -22.69
CA ALA A 44 -5.31 8.82 -23.85
C ALA A 44 -4.39 7.63 -24.17
N PRO A 45 -4.93 6.42 -24.40
CA PRO A 45 -6.30 6.04 -24.71
C PRO A 45 -7.03 5.70 -23.40
N ALA A 46 -8.30 5.28 -23.45
CA ALA A 46 -9.01 4.76 -22.29
C ALA A 46 -8.34 3.46 -21.79
N LEU A 47 -7.25 3.59 -21.05
CA LEU A 47 -6.59 2.51 -20.34
C LEU A 47 -7.56 2.01 -19.28
N GLU A 48 -7.98 0.75 -19.37
CA GLU A 48 -8.74 0.11 -18.30
C GLU A 48 -7.81 -0.05 -17.10
N PHE A 49 -8.00 0.81 -16.10
CA PHE A 49 -7.25 0.70 -14.87
C PHE A 49 -7.83 -0.44 -14.01
N SER A 50 -6.93 -1.12 -13.31
CA SER A 50 -7.30 -2.15 -12.34
C SER A 50 -7.31 -1.58 -10.93
N PRO A 51 -8.17 -2.07 -10.01
CA PRO A 51 -8.05 -1.74 -8.60
C PRO A 51 -6.63 -2.02 -8.10
N GLY A 52 -6.16 -1.20 -7.15
CA GLY A 52 -4.80 -1.29 -6.64
C GLY A 52 -4.73 -0.89 -5.19
N CYS A 53 -3.70 -1.36 -4.49
CA CYS A 53 -3.37 -0.88 -3.15
C CYS A 53 -1.90 -0.51 -3.04
N GLY A 54 -1.61 0.37 -2.10
CA GLY A 54 -0.29 0.92 -1.83
C GLY A 54 -0.03 1.00 -0.34
N ALA A 55 1.22 0.77 0.06
CA ALA A 55 1.65 1.01 1.42
C ALA A 55 3.11 1.47 1.47
N LEU A 56 3.44 2.28 2.46
CA LEU A 56 4.82 2.66 2.77
C LEU A 56 5.07 2.69 4.28
N VAL A 57 6.33 2.51 4.66
CA VAL A 57 6.79 2.53 6.05
C VAL A 57 7.74 3.70 6.26
N ARG A 58 7.54 4.45 7.35
CA ARG A 58 8.42 5.52 7.81
C ARG A 58 8.92 5.27 9.23
N ASN A 59 10.13 5.74 9.54
CA ASN A 59 10.59 5.88 10.92
C ASN A 59 10.07 7.21 11.54
N ASP A 60 10.42 7.47 12.80
CA ASP A 60 10.02 8.71 13.49
C ASP A 60 10.66 9.98 12.89
N ASP A 61 11.79 9.87 12.21
CA ASP A 61 12.43 10.98 11.47
C ASP A 61 11.75 11.26 10.12
N GLY A 62 10.78 10.44 9.73
CA GLY A 62 10.04 10.55 8.47
C GLY A 62 10.74 9.91 7.27
N ALA A 63 11.89 9.27 7.44
CA ALA A 63 12.59 8.53 6.38
C ALA A 63 11.76 7.31 5.94
N ILE A 64 11.64 7.11 4.62
CA ILE A 64 10.95 5.95 4.05
C ILE A 64 11.87 4.73 4.14
N LEU A 65 11.42 3.69 4.83
CA LEU A 65 12.18 2.46 5.07
C LEU A 65 11.84 1.35 4.06
N ASP A 66 10.57 1.27 3.65
CA ASP A 66 10.06 0.27 2.72
C ASP A 66 8.76 0.79 2.09
N TRP A 67 8.41 0.29 0.91
CA TRP A 67 7.17 0.61 0.22
C TRP A 67 6.81 -0.48 -0.79
N ALA A 68 5.52 -0.61 -1.08
CA ALA A 68 5.03 -1.54 -2.09
C ALA A 68 3.68 -1.10 -2.65
N TRP A 69 3.34 -1.62 -3.82
CA TRP A 69 2.00 -1.58 -4.38
C TRP A 69 1.63 -2.93 -4.97
N ARG A 70 0.33 -3.20 -5.10
CA ARG A 70 -0.19 -4.40 -5.77
C ARG A 70 -1.46 -4.10 -6.54
N THR A 71 -1.53 -4.62 -7.75
CA THR A 71 -2.79 -4.71 -8.50
C THR A 71 -3.70 -5.73 -7.83
N LEU A 72 -4.99 -5.43 -7.79
CA LEU A 72 -6.02 -6.23 -7.15
C LEU A 72 -7.01 -6.76 -8.20
N PRO A 73 -7.64 -7.92 -7.95
CA PRO A 73 -8.79 -8.34 -8.73
C PRO A 73 -9.97 -7.38 -8.53
N GLN A 74 -11.11 -7.66 -9.15
CA GLN A 74 -12.33 -6.88 -8.93
C GLN A 74 -12.74 -6.91 -7.45
N VAL A 75 -12.68 -5.73 -6.83
CA VAL A 75 -12.96 -5.50 -5.40
C VAL A 75 -13.76 -4.21 -5.25
N THR A 76 -14.41 -4.04 -4.10
CA THR A 76 -15.02 -2.77 -3.69
C THR A 76 -13.97 -1.83 -3.08
N SER A 77 -14.29 -0.54 -2.94
CA SER A 77 -13.35 0.45 -2.37
C SER A 77 -12.88 0.06 -0.98
N VAL A 78 -13.79 -0.31 -0.09
CA VAL A 78 -13.44 -0.74 1.29
C VAL A 78 -12.60 -2.03 1.27
N GLU A 79 -12.84 -2.94 0.32
CA GLU A 79 -11.99 -4.13 0.18
C GLU A 79 -10.57 -3.78 -0.31
N ALA A 80 -10.42 -2.81 -1.22
CA ALA A 80 -9.12 -2.31 -1.64
C ALA A 80 -8.35 -1.68 -0.47
N GLU A 81 -9.04 -0.92 0.38
CA GLU A 81 -8.48 -0.33 1.61
C GLU A 81 -7.97 -1.39 2.59
N TYR A 82 -8.74 -2.46 2.79
CA TYR A 82 -8.28 -3.62 3.57
C TYR A 82 -7.07 -4.31 2.93
N ALA A 83 -7.01 -4.39 1.60
CA ALA A 83 -5.85 -4.91 0.90
C ALA A 83 -4.61 -4.01 1.10
N GLY A 84 -4.78 -2.69 1.12
CA GLY A 84 -3.73 -1.73 1.48
C GLY A 84 -3.23 -1.93 2.91
N LEU A 85 -4.14 -2.12 3.87
CA LEU A 85 -3.78 -2.44 5.25
C LEU A 85 -2.97 -3.73 5.35
N LEU A 86 -3.42 -4.80 4.69
CA LEU A 86 -2.71 -6.09 4.69
C LEU A 86 -1.33 -5.99 4.05
N LEU A 87 -1.20 -5.24 2.96
CA LEU A 87 0.09 -4.93 2.34
C LEU A 87 1.00 -4.19 3.34
N GLY A 88 0.47 -3.20 4.05
CA GLY A 88 1.19 -2.50 5.11
C GLY A 88 1.65 -3.42 6.25
N VAL A 89 0.83 -4.39 6.67
CA VAL A 89 1.22 -5.40 7.67
C VAL A 89 2.40 -6.23 7.19
N GLU A 90 2.42 -6.61 5.91
CA GLU A 90 3.55 -7.34 5.34
C GLU A 90 4.85 -6.53 5.37
N LEU A 91 4.79 -5.23 5.06
CA LEU A 91 5.95 -4.33 5.15
C LEU A 91 6.39 -4.14 6.61
N ALA A 92 5.44 -3.98 7.52
CA ALA A 92 5.71 -3.81 8.95
C ALA A 92 6.45 -5.02 9.55
N ARG A 93 6.12 -6.25 9.11
CA ARG A 93 6.78 -7.48 9.56
C ARG A 93 8.27 -7.56 9.20
N ARG A 94 8.71 -6.82 8.19
CA ARG A 94 10.12 -6.78 7.77
C ARG A 94 10.97 -5.88 8.66
N GLN A 95 10.31 -5.00 9.43
CA GLN A 95 10.96 -4.01 10.28
C GLN A 95 11.25 -4.57 11.67
N ALA A 96 12.44 -4.28 12.20
CA ALA A 96 12.71 -4.49 13.62
C ALA A 96 12.18 -3.29 14.42
N THR A 97 10.97 -3.41 14.98
CA THR A 97 10.31 -2.33 15.73
C THR A 97 9.65 -2.84 17.02
N ASN A 98 9.34 -1.95 17.96
CA ASN A 98 8.52 -2.22 19.15
C ASN A 98 7.04 -1.83 18.97
N GLU A 99 6.75 -0.90 18.06
CA GLU A 99 5.41 -0.38 17.81
C GLU A 99 5.20 -0.11 16.31
N VAL A 100 3.98 -0.38 15.84
CA VAL A 100 3.53 -0.12 14.47
C VAL A 100 2.27 0.72 14.54
N ILE A 101 2.29 1.90 13.90
CA ILE A 101 1.12 2.76 13.78
C ILE A 101 0.66 2.75 12.33
N PHE A 102 -0.50 2.15 12.07
CA PHE A 102 -1.15 2.22 10.76
C PHE A 102 -1.86 3.57 10.61
N VAL A 103 -1.59 4.24 9.51
CA VAL A 103 -2.15 5.53 9.12
C VAL A 103 -2.94 5.33 7.83
N MET A 104 -4.22 5.67 7.86
CA MET A 104 -5.13 5.50 6.73
C MET A 104 -6.12 6.66 6.68
N ASP A 105 -6.60 7.02 5.50
CA ASP A 105 -7.68 7.98 5.28
C ASP A 105 -9.06 7.32 5.20
N SER A 106 -9.12 5.99 5.19
CA SER A 106 -10.36 5.24 5.36
C SER A 106 -10.86 5.26 6.82
N ALA A 107 -11.75 6.21 7.13
CA ALA A 107 -12.43 6.26 8.42
C ALA A 107 -13.15 4.95 8.76
N VAL A 108 -13.72 4.26 7.74
CA VAL A 108 -14.43 2.99 7.90
C VAL A 108 -13.48 1.89 8.38
N VAL A 109 -12.37 1.66 7.69
CA VAL A 109 -11.41 0.60 8.05
C VAL A 109 -10.77 0.90 9.41
N VAL A 110 -10.36 2.15 9.66
CA VAL A 110 -9.81 2.55 10.96
C VAL A 110 -10.84 2.35 12.08
N GLY A 111 -12.10 2.72 11.86
CA GLY A 111 -13.17 2.53 12.84
C GLY A 111 -13.46 1.05 13.12
N GLN A 112 -13.45 0.20 12.08
CA GLN A 112 -13.62 -1.25 12.24
C GLN A 112 -12.44 -1.88 12.99
N MET A 113 -11.20 -1.57 12.61
CA MET A 113 -9.99 -2.09 13.27
C MET A 113 -9.82 -1.62 14.72
N THR A 114 -10.46 -0.51 15.09
CA THR A 114 -10.50 -0.01 16.48
C THR A 114 -11.78 -0.39 17.23
N GLY A 115 -12.63 -1.23 16.65
CA GLY A 115 -13.88 -1.70 17.26
C GLY A 115 -14.99 -0.64 17.38
N ARG A 116 -14.80 0.55 16.81
CA ARG A 116 -15.80 1.64 16.80
C ARG A 116 -16.95 1.38 15.83
N PHE A 117 -16.68 0.67 14.73
CA PHE A 117 -17.68 0.37 13.70
C PHE A 117 -17.88 -1.14 13.54
N ALA A 118 -19.13 -1.55 13.36
CA ALA A 118 -19.48 -2.95 13.09
C ALA A 118 -19.14 -3.36 11.64
N VAL A 119 -18.86 -4.65 11.44
CA VAL A 119 -18.59 -5.25 10.12
C VAL A 119 -19.78 -6.10 9.69
N ASN A 120 -20.75 -5.46 9.05
CA ASN A 120 -22.04 -6.10 8.75
C ASN A 120 -21.97 -7.01 7.50
N SER A 121 -21.22 -6.61 6.48
CA SER A 121 -21.11 -7.36 5.21
C SER A 121 -20.31 -8.66 5.37
N PRO A 122 -20.85 -9.83 4.97
CA PRO A 122 -20.13 -11.11 5.01
C PRO A 122 -18.79 -11.10 4.26
N ARG A 123 -18.72 -10.40 3.11
CA ARG A 123 -17.47 -10.22 2.36
C ARG A 123 -16.43 -9.47 3.17
N LEU A 124 -16.82 -8.37 3.80
CA LEU A 124 -15.92 -7.57 4.64
C LEU A 124 -15.50 -8.30 5.92
N ARG A 125 -16.32 -9.20 6.48
CA ARG A 125 -15.92 -10.00 7.66
C ARG A 125 -14.68 -10.85 7.38
N ARG A 126 -14.51 -11.35 6.15
CA ARG A 126 -13.29 -12.07 5.77
C ARG A 126 -12.07 -11.16 5.82
N TRP A 127 -12.15 -9.99 5.21
CA TRP A 127 -11.07 -9.00 5.20
C TRP A 127 -10.72 -8.51 6.60
N TYR A 128 -11.73 -8.16 7.39
CA TYR A 128 -11.57 -7.75 8.78
C TYR A 128 -10.88 -8.84 9.61
N ARG A 129 -11.34 -10.09 9.52
CA ARG A 129 -10.73 -11.21 10.26
C ARG A 129 -9.25 -11.38 9.88
N GLN A 130 -8.95 -11.38 8.58
CA GLN A 130 -7.58 -11.48 8.09
C GLN A 130 -6.71 -10.33 8.60
N ALA A 131 -7.22 -9.10 8.60
CA ALA A 131 -6.51 -7.93 9.12
C ALA A 131 -6.27 -8.03 10.64
N CYS A 132 -7.27 -8.44 11.43
CA CYS A 132 -7.11 -8.69 12.86
C CYS A 132 -6.04 -9.76 13.13
N GLU A 133 -6.14 -10.93 12.50
CA GLU A 133 -5.16 -12.00 12.66
C GLU A 133 -3.75 -11.57 12.23
N ALA A 134 -3.64 -10.80 11.14
CA ALA A 134 -2.36 -10.36 10.62
C ALA A 134 -1.68 -9.35 11.55
N THR A 135 -2.45 -8.43 12.12
CA THR A 135 -1.98 -7.38 13.05
C THR A 135 -1.68 -7.92 14.45
N GLN A 136 -2.37 -8.95 14.93
CA GLN A 136 -2.07 -9.63 16.20
C GLN A 136 -0.66 -10.24 16.25
N ARG A 137 -0.05 -10.52 15.10
CA ARG A 137 1.32 -11.06 15.00
C ARG A 137 2.39 -9.97 14.99
N LEU A 138 2.00 -8.70 15.01
CA LEU A 138 2.92 -7.58 15.15
C LEU A 138 3.17 -7.30 16.65
N PRO A 139 4.18 -6.47 16.98
CA PRO A 139 4.34 -5.89 18.31
C PRO A 139 3.13 -5.01 18.71
N LYS A 140 3.36 -3.94 19.47
CA LYS A 140 2.28 -3.00 19.79
C LYS A 140 1.71 -2.38 18.50
N VAL A 141 0.39 -2.44 18.30
CA VAL A 141 -0.29 -1.89 17.11
C VAL A 141 -1.19 -0.72 17.50
N GLY A 142 -1.17 0.34 16.69
CA GLY A 142 -2.13 1.43 16.74
C GLY A 142 -2.68 1.76 15.36
N PHE A 143 -3.85 2.40 15.33
CA PHE A 143 -4.50 2.88 14.09
C PHE A 143 -4.82 4.37 14.21
N ARG A 144 -4.53 5.13 13.15
CA ARG A 144 -4.77 6.58 13.07
C ARG A 144 -5.47 6.89 11.76
N HIS A 145 -6.59 7.59 11.89
CA HIS A 145 -7.28 8.18 10.74
C HIS A 145 -6.68 9.57 10.46
N VAL A 146 -6.42 9.87 9.19
CA VAL A 146 -5.94 11.18 8.72
C VAL A 146 -6.75 11.63 7.49
N PRO A 147 -6.81 12.94 7.18
CA PRO A 147 -7.34 13.39 5.89
C PRO A 147 -6.55 12.82 4.71
N ARG A 148 -7.20 12.56 3.56
CA ARG A 148 -6.56 12.04 2.33
C ARG A 148 -5.34 12.86 1.88
N ALA A 149 -5.39 14.17 2.05
CA ALA A 149 -4.26 15.07 1.73
C ALA A 149 -2.97 14.76 2.51
N TRP A 150 -3.06 14.01 3.61
CA TRP A 150 -1.92 13.59 4.45
C TRP A 150 -1.45 12.17 4.13
N ASN A 151 -2.11 11.47 3.21
CA ASN A 151 -1.74 10.13 2.72
C ASN A 151 -1.35 10.09 1.22
N PRO A 152 -0.73 11.14 0.63
CA PRO A 152 -0.63 11.26 -0.83
C PRO A 152 0.26 10.19 -1.47
N LEU A 153 1.27 9.68 -0.74
CA LEU A 153 2.17 8.67 -1.29
C LEU A 153 1.53 7.28 -1.33
N ALA A 154 0.76 6.88 -0.32
CA ALA A 154 0.08 5.58 -0.37
C ALA A 154 -0.97 5.57 -1.49
N ASP A 155 -1.69 6.68 -1.66
CA ASP A 155 -2.62 6.91 -2.78
C ASP A 155 -1.93 6.86 -4.14
N ALA A 156 -0.78 7.53 -4.29
CA ALA A 156 0.01 7.44 -5.52
C ALA A 156 0.47 6.01 -5.82
N LEU A 157 0.92 5.25 -4.81
CA LEU A 157 1.32 3.84 -4.95
C LEU A 157 0.11 2.96 -5.37
N ALA A 158 -1.06 3.16 -4.76
CA ALA A 158 -2.28 2.45 -5.12
C ALA A 158 -2.72 2.74 -6.56
N ARG A 159 -2.59 4.00 -7.01
CA ARG A 159 -2.83 4.40 -8.41
C ARG A 159 -1.81 3.78 -9.36
N GLN A 160 -0.53 3.77 -8.97
CA GLN A 160 0.54 3.16 -9.75
C GLN A 160 0.28 1.67 -9.99
N ALA A 161 -0.22 0.96 -8.98
CA ALA A 161 -0.62 -0.45 -9.11
C ALA A 161 -1.71 -0.68 -10.16
N GLY A 162 -2.60 0.28 -10.36
CA GLY A 162 -3.71 0.18 -11.31
C GLY A 162 -3.34 0.50 -12.75
N LEU A 163 -2.15 1.03 -13.01
CA LEU A 163 -1.70 1.40 -14.36
C LEU A 163 -1.39 0.15 -15.20
N PRO A 164 -1.98 0.01 -16.40
CA PRO A 164 -1.67 -1.10 -17.30
C PRO A 164 -0.34 -0.86 -18.02
N TRP A 165 0.76 -1.27 -17.40
CA TRP A 165 2.12 -1.05 -17.92
C TRP A 165 2.30 -1.50 -19.37
N ALA A 166 1.76 -2.66 -19.75
CA ALA A 166 1.87 -3.16 -21.12
C ALA A 166 1.26 -2.20 -22.15
N ALA A 167 0.11 -1.61 -21.83
CA ALA A 167 -0.57 -0.67 -22.70
C ALA A 167 0.16 0.68 -22.74
N LEU A 168 0.61 1.19 -21.59
CA LEU A 168 1.43 2.40 -21.52
C LEU A 168 2.73 2.26 -22.32
N ARG A 169 3.45 1.15 -22.14
CA ARG A 169 4.68 0.85 -22.87
C ARG A 169 4.46 0.82 -24.38
N ALA A 170 3.38 0.16 -24.84
CA ALA A 170 3.04 0.09 -26.25
C ALA A 170 2.72 1.45 -26.89
N GLN A 171 2.42 2.48 -26.09
CA GLN A 171 2.28 3.85 -26.58
C GLN A 171 3.62 4.56 -26.63
N LEU A 172 4.41 4.45 -25.55
CA LEU A 172 5.74 5.07 -25.47
C LEU A 172 6.68 4.56 -26.57
N GLU A 173 6.52 3.32 -27.02
CA GLU A 173 7.32 2.73 -28.11
C GLU A 173 6.81 3.12 -29.52
N LYS A 174 5.65 3.80 -29.65
CA LYS A 174 5.12 4.29 -30.94
C LYS A 174 5.57 5.72 -31.29
N GLU A 175 6.14 6.43 -30.33
CA GLU A 175 6.71 7.78 -30.47
C GLU A 175 8.22 7.70 -30.72
#